data_AF-A0A938FLI1-F1
#
_entry.id   AF-A0A938FLI1-F1
#
_cell.length_a   1.000
_cell.length_b   1.000
_cell.length_c   1.000
_cell.angle_alpha   90.00
_cell.angle_beta   90.00
_cell.angle_gamma   90.00
#
_symmetry.space_group_name_H-M   'P 1'
#
loop_
_entity.id
_entity.type
_entity.pdbx_description
1 polymer ?
#
loop_
_entity_poly.entity_id
_entity_poly.type
_entity_poly.pdbx_seq_one_letter_code
_entity_poly.pdbx_strand_id
1 'polypeptide(L)'
;MLQLVLNLVATSVMVGVIWFVQLVHYPLLASIGIDRAPEIAVEHQRRTAWVVGLPMAVEGVTTLALLFARPAGVDAWLAWLGAVILAVVLASTVLLSVPLHERMANSPDATVGRRLVVTNWPRTIGWTARAIVTGVMLSQAI
;
A
#
# COMPACT_ATOMS: atom_id res chain seq x y z
N MET A 1 -1.02 -19.53 -12.43
CA MET A 1 0.25 -19.56 -11.68
C MET A 1 0.98 -18.23 -11.80
N LEU A 2 1.26 -17.76 -13.03
CA LEU A 2 1.92 -16.46 -13.27
C LEU A 2 1.30 -15.29 -12.51
N GLN A 3 -0.02 -15.13 -12.58
CA GLN A 3 -0.77 -14.08 -11.88
C GLN A 3 -0.59 -14.13 -10.36
N LEU A 4 -0.49 -15.32 -9.77
CA LEU A 4 -0.28 -15.48 -8.33
C LEU A 4 1.13 -15.10 -7.92
N VAL A 5 2.14 -15.51 -8.70
CA VAL A 5 3.54 -15.15 -8.47
C VAL A 5 3.73 -13.64 -8.60
N LEU A 6 3.20 -13.03 -9.67
CA LEU A 6 3.26 -11.57 -9.85
C LEU A 6 2.55 -10.82 -8.72
N ASN A 7 1.39 -11.33 -8.26
CA ASN A 7 0.67 -10.75 -7.13
C ASN A 7 1.49 -10.80 -5.84
N LEU A 8 2.08 -11.96 -5.53
CA LEU A 8 2.90 -12.13 -4.33
C LEU A 8 4.15 -11.25 -4.36
N VAL A 9 4.84 -11.18 -5.51
CA VAL A 9 6.03 -10.33 -5.67
C VAL A 9 5.67 -8.85 -5.51
N ALA A 10 4.63 -8.38 -6.20
CA ALA A 10 4.18 -7.00 -6.08
C ALA A 10 3.74 -6.65 -4.64
N THR A 11 2.99 -7.55 -4.00
CA THR A 11 2.56 -7.41 -2.60
C THR A 11 3.77 -7.34 -1.66
N SER A 12 4.78 -8.20 -1.88
CA SER A 12 6.01 -8.23 -1.05
C SER A 12 6.82 -6.94 -1.18
N VAL A 13 6.92 -6.37 -2.39
CA VAL A 13 7.51 -5.04 -2.60
C VAL A 13 6.74 -3.99 -1.81
N MET A 14 5.41 -4.00 -1.87
CA MET A 14 4.57 -3.06 -1.13
C MET A 14 4.68 -3.23 0.39
N VAL A 15 4.84 -4.46 0.90
CA VAL A 15 5.12 -4.72 2.31
C VAL A 15 6.44 -4.05 2.72
N GLY A 16 7.51 -4.25 1.96
CA GLY A 16 8.80 -3.61 2.24
C GLY A 16 8.70 -2.09 2.25
N VAL A 17 8.07 -1.52 1.21
CA VAL A 17 7.88 -0.06 1.10
C VAL A 17 7.02 0.47 2.24
N ILE A 18 5.89 -0.16 2.56
CA ILE A 18 4.96 0.41 3.55
C ILE A 18 5.52 0.33 4.97
N TRP A 19 6.31 -0.69 5.31
CA TRP A 19 6.98 -0.77 6.60
C TRP A 19 8.09 0.28 6.71
N PHE A 20 8.89 0.46 5.65
CA PHE A 20 9.85 1.57 5.59
C PHE A 20 9.16 2.92 5.76
N VAL A 21 8.04 3.11 5.06
CA VAL A 21 7.24 4.34 5.17
C VAL A 21 6.70 4.54 6.58
N GLN A 22 6.14 3.50 7.19
CA GLN A 22 5.51 3.57 8.51
C GLN A 22 6.50 3.90 9.63
N LEU A 23 7.64 3.20 9.65
CA LEU A 23 8.58 3.26 10.77
C LEU A 23 9.67 4.30 10.59
N VAL A 24 10.02 4.63 9.35
CA VAL A 24 11.16 5.51 9.06
C VAL A 24 10.67 6.77 8.36
N HIS A 25 10.07 6.65 7.19
CA HIS A 25 9.84 7.81 6.32
C HIS A 25 8.80 8.79 6.87
N TYR A 26 7.62 8.32 7.29
CA TYR A 26 6.58 9.21 7.82
C TYR A 26 6.95 9.85 9.16
N PRO A 27 7.59 9.14 10.12
CA PRO A 27 8.12 9.78 11.32
C PRO A 27 9.14 10.89 11.02
N LEU A 28 10.06 10.67 10.08
CA LEU A 28 11.00 11.70 9.63
C LEU A 28 10.28 12.85 8.93
N LEU A 29 9.32 12.57 8.05
CA LEU A 29 8.50 13.59 7.38
C LEU A 29 7.72 14.44 8.39
N ALA A 30 7.22 13.84 9.47
CA ALA A 30 6.50 14.52 10.55
C ALA A 30 7.40 15.43 11.41
N SER A 31 8.72 15.29 11.33
CA SER A 31 9.70 16.10 12.06
C SER A 31 10.14 17.37 11.33
N ILE A 32 9.72 17.55 10.07
CA ILE A 32 10.11 18.67 9.22
C ILE A 32 9.40 19.96 9.66
N GLY A 33 10.12 21.08 9.63
CA GLY A 33 9.56 22.40 9.86
C GLY A 33 8.46 22.77 8.84
N ILE A 34 7.43 23.48 9.32
CA ILE A 34 6.27 23.88 8.52
C ILE A 34 6.67 24.75 7.32
N ASP A 35 7.75 25.52 7.45
CA ASP A 35 8.35 26.37 6.43
C ASP A 35 8.79 25.60 5.17
N ARG A 36 9.23 24.35 5.32
CA ARG A 36 9.69 23.50 4.21
C ARG A 36 8.72 22.38 3.84
N ALA A 37 7.66 22.18 4.62
CA ALA A 37 6.71 21.09 4.43
C ALA A 37 6.07 21.07 3.02
N PRO A 38 5.66 22.19 2.40
CA PRO A 38 5.06 22.19 1.07
C PRO A 38 5.98 21.62 -0.03
N GLU A 39 7.21 22.15 -0.11
CA GLU A 39 8.20 21.76 -1.10
C GLU A 39 8.53 20.27 -0.97
N ILE A 40 8.78 19.82 0.26
CA ILE A 40 9.16 18.43 0.54
C ILE A 40 7.98 17.48 0.30
N ALA A 41 6.74 17.88 0.62
CA ALA A 41 5.56 17.08 0.37
C ALA A 41 5.33 16.84 -1.13
N VAL A 42 5.42 17.89 -1.96
CA VAL A 42 5.27 17.77 -3.42
C VAL A 42 6.33 16.83 -4.00
N GLU A 43 7.58 17.00 -3.58
CA GLU A 43 8.67 16.14 -4.03
C GLU A 43 8.50 14.69 -3.55
N HIS A 44 8.10 14.52 -2.29
CA HIS A 44 7.80 13.21 -1.70
C HIS A 44 6.69 12.49 -2.48
N GLN A 45 5.58 13.16 -2.78
CA GLN A 45 4.47 12.58 -3.54
C GLN A 45 4.95 12.12 -4.93
N ARG A 46 5.67 12.99 -5.65
CA ARG A 46 6.18 12.68 -6.98
C ARG A 46 7.11 11.47 -6.98
N ARG A 47 8.09 11.43 -6.07
CA ARG A 47 9.05 10.31 -5.96
C ARG A 47 8.38 9.02 -5.52
N THR A 48 7.43 9.11 -4.59
CA THR A 48 6.69 7.92 -4.11
C THR A 48 5.88 7.30 -5.24
N ALA A 49 5.21 8.11 -6.08
CA ALA A 49 4.44 7.62 -7.21
C ALA A 49 5.27 6.75 -8.17
N TRP A 50 6.52 7.12 -8.43
CA TRP A 50 7.43 6.32 -9.28
C TRP A 50 7.77 4.96 -8.67
N VAL A 51 7.92 4.88 -7.35
CA VAL A 51 8.29 3.64 -6.66
C VAL A 51 7.07 2.72 -6.48
N VAL A 52 5.92 3.27 -6.10
CA VAL A 52 4.74 2.47 -5.74
C VAL A 52 3.80 2.21 -6.90
N GLY A 53 3.81 3.06 -7.93
CA GLY A 53 2.81 3.01 -9.01
C GLY A 53 2.79 1.68 -9.75
N LEU A 54 3.96 1.18 -10.18
CA LEU A 54 4.06 -0.09 -10.89
C LEU A 54 3.69 -1.30 -10.00
N PRO A 55 4.26 -1.47 -8.78
CA PRO A 55 3.84 -2.54 -7.88
C PRO A 55 2.34 -2.53 -7.58
N MET A 56 1.75 -1.36 -7.29
CA MET A 56 0.32 -1.25 -7.02
C MET A 56 -0.55 -1.60 -8.24
N ALA A 57 -0.14 -1.21 -9.45
CA ALA A 57 -0.85 -1.56 -10.68
C ALA A 57 -0.80 -3.08 -10.93
N VAL A 58 0.37 -3.70 -10.78
CA VAL A 58 0.53 -5.16 -10.91
C VAL A 58 -0.31 -5.87 -9.85
N GLU A 59 -0.27 -5.42 -8.59
CA GLU A 59 -1.06 -5.99 -7.49
C GLU A 59 -2.56 -5.90 -7.79
N GLY A 60 -3.06 -4.76 -8.26
CA GLY A 60 -4.47 -4.56 -8.61
C GLY A 60 -4.93 -5.48 -9.75
N VAL A 61 -4.21 -5.46 -10.89
CA VAL A 61 -4.56 -6.26 -12.07
C VAL A 61 -4.51 -7.75 -11.75
N THR A 62 -3.47 -8.21 -11.07
CA THR A 62 -3.34 -9.64 -10.73
C THR A 62 -4.34 -10.08 -9.66
N THR A 63 -4.75 -9.20 -8.74
CA THR A 63 -5.84 -9.48 -7.79
C THR A 63 -7.15 -9.71 -8.52
N LEU A 64 -7.50 -8.86 -9.50
CA LEU A 64 -8.69 -9.06 -10.33
C LEU A 64 -8.58 -10.35 -11.14
N ALA A 65 -7.43 -10.61 -11.77
CA ALA A 65 -7.19 -11.84 -12.53
C ALA A 65 -7.36 -13.11 -11.66
N LEU A 66 -6.94 -13.08 -10.39
CA LEU A 66 -7.10 -14.19 -9.46
C LEU A 66 -8.56 -14.46 -9.06
N LEU A 67 -9.43 -13.44 -9.09
CA LEU A 67 -10.87 -13.66 -8.84
C LEU A 67 -11.54 -14.45 -9.98
N PHE A 68 -11.10 -14.25 -11.22
CA PHE A 68 -11.67 -14.93 -12.39
C PHE A 68 -10.95 -16.23 -12.75
N ALA A 69 -9.62 -16.27 -12.58
CA ALA A 69 -8.75 -17.33 -13.06
C ALA A 69 -7.69 -17.69 -12.00
N ARG A 70 -8.13 -18.14 -10.82
CA ARG A 70 -7.24 -18.71 -9.81
C ARG A 70 -6.62 -20.05 -10.28
N PRO A 71 -5.39 -20.39 -9.86
CA PRO A 71 -4.84 -21.72 -10.08
C PRO A 71 -5.74 -22.82 -9.48
N ALA A 72 -5.72 -24.02 -10.09
CA ALA A 72 -6.39 -25.18 -9.52
C ALA A 72 -5.82 -25.49 -8.12
N GLY A 73 -6.67 -25.94 -7.19
CA GLY A 73 -6.30 -26.22 -5.79
C GLY A 73 -6.34 -25.02 -4.85
N VAL A 74 -6.29 -23.78 -5.36
CA VAL A 74 -6.32 -22.57 -4.51
C VAL A 74 -7.74 -22.24 -4.06
N ASP A 75 -8.00 -22.05 -2.78
CA ASP A 75 -9.36 -21.77 -2.30
C ASP A 75 -9.91 -20.42 -2.82
N ALA A 76 -11.18 -20.41 -3.25
CA ALA A 76 -11.82 -19.21 -3.77
C ALA A 76 -11.98 -18.11 -2.72
N TRP A 77 -12.21 -18.47 -1.45
CA TRP A 77 -12.41 -17.51 -0.37
C TRP A 77 -11.14 -16.70 -0.07
N LEU A 78 -9.94 -17.28 -0.28
CA LEU A 78 -8.67 -16.57 -0.12
C LEU A 78 -8.49 -15.47 -1.17
N ALA A 79 -8.90 -15.73 -2.42
CA ALA A 79 -8.86 -14.72 -3.48
C ALA A 79 -9.79 -13.53 -3.14
N TRP A 80 -11.00 -13.82 -2.65
CA TRP A 80 -11.93 -12.79 -2.18
C TRP A 80 -11.44 -12.05 -0.95
N LEU A 81 -10.89 -12.75 0.05
CA LEU A 81 -10.30 -12.13 1.23
C LEU A 81 -9.16 -11.18 0.83
N GLY A 82 -8.25 -11.64 -0.04
CA GLY A 82 -7.20 -10.80 -0.60
C GLY A 82 -7.78 -9.54 -1.25
N ALA A 83 -8.77 -9.69 -2.14
CA ALA A 83 -9.41 -8.56 -2.82
C ALA A 83 -10.06 -7.56 -1.85
N VAL A 84 -10.76 -8.03 -0.81
CA VAL A 84 -11.34 -7.17 0.22
C VAL A 84 -10.26 -6.41 0.98
N ILE A 85 -9.17 -7.07 1.37
CA ILE A 85 -8.06 -6.37 2.04
C ILE A 85 -7.46 -5.30 1.12
N LEU A 86 -7.28 -5.58 -0.18
CA LEU A 86 -6.78 -4.58 -1.12
C LEU A 86 -7.73 -3.41 -1.25
N ALA A 87 -9.04 -3.66 -1.29
CA ALA A 87 -10.04 -2.60 -1.32
C ALA A 87 -9.93 -1.68 -0.09
N VAL A 88 -9.71 -2.23 1.11
CA VAL A 88 -9.48 -1.44 2.33
C VAL A 88 -8.17 -0.63 2.25
N VAL A 89 -7.09 -1.22 1.73
CA VAL A 89 -5.80 -0.54 1.53
C VAL A 89 -5.93 0.63 0.53
N LEU A 90 -6.64 0.41 -0.59
CA LEU A 90 -6.89 1.45 -1.59
C LEU A 90 -7.83 2.54 -1.03
N ALA A 91 -8.89 2.16 -0.32
CA ALA A 91 -9.80 3.10 0.31
C ALA A 91 -9.08 3.99 1.35
N SER A 92 -8.25 3.42 2.22
CA SER A 92 -7.44 4.20 3.16
C SER A 92 -6.40 5.08 2.46
N THR A 93 -5.88 4.67 1.30
CA THR A 93 -5.01 5.51 0.49
C THR A 93 -5.77 6.73 -0.06
N VAL A 94 -6.90 6.51 -0.72
CA VAL A 94 -7.67 7.57 -1.39
C VAL A 94 -8.38 8.49 -0.38
N LEU A 95 -8.94 7.94 0.69
CA LEU A 95 -9.78 8.70 1.63
C LEU A 95 -8.99 9.35 2.76
N LEU A 96 -7.82 8.80 3.13
CA LEU A 96 -7.02 9.33 4.25
C LEU A 96 -5.68 9.89 3.77
N SER A 97 -4.93 9.10 3.01
CA SER A 97 -3.54 9.45 2.70
C SER A 97 -3.43 10.55 1.66
N VAL A 98 -4.21 10.47 0.57
CA VAL A 98 -4.22 11.50 -0.48
C VAL A 98 -4.61 12.88 0.10
N PRO A 99 -5.72 13.05 0.84
CA PRO A 99 -6.08 14.34 1.43
C PRO A 99 -5.05 14.87 2.43
N LEU A 100 -4.40 13.99 3.20
CA LEU A 100 -3.37 14.41 4.15
C LEU A 100 -2.09 14.87 3.45
N HIS A 101 -1.69 14.19 2.36
CA HIS A 101 -0.55 14.64 1.54
C HIS A 101 -0.85 15.95 0.82
N GLU A 102 -2.06 16.12 0.28
CA GLU A 102 -2.50 17.40 -0.30
C GLU A 102 -2.53 18.52 0.73
N ARG A 103 -2.98 18.25 1.96
CA ARG A 103 -2.93 19.22 3.05
C ARG A 103 -1.50 19.57 3.43
N MET A 104 -0.58 18.59 3.45
CA MET A 104 0.83 18.86 3.72
C MET A 104 1.46 19.74 2.62
N ALA A 105 1.06 19.55 1.37
CA ALA A 105 1.53 20.34 0.23
C ALA A 105 0.97 21.77 0.20
N ASN A 106 -0.31 21.96 0.54
CA ASN A 106 -1.01 23.23 0.32
C ASN A 106 -1.23 24.06 1.60
N SER A 107 -1.36 23.42 2.75
CA SER A 107 -1.71 24.07 4.02
C SER A 107 -1.17 23.26 5.20
N PRO A 108 0.16 23.13 5.33
CA PRO A 108 0.77 22.31 6.37
C PRO A 108 0.47 22.88 7.76
N ASP A 109 0.29 21.96 8.71
CA ASP A 109 0.20 22.27 10.13
C ASP A 109 0.97 21.22 10.94
N ALA A 110 1.20 21.52 12.22
CA ALA A 110 1.99 20.69 13.13
C ALA A 110 1.41 19.28 13.36
N THR A 111 0.17 19.00 12.95
CA THR A 111 -0.51 17.73 13.19
C THR A 111 -0.55 16.82 11.96
N VAL A 112 -0.46 17.37 10.76
CA VAL A 112 -0.61 16.62 9.49
C VAL A 112 0.38 15.48 9.37
N GLY A 113 1.66 15.71 9.68
CA GLY A 113 2.69 14.67 9.67
C GLY A 113 2.38 13.52 10.63
N ARG A 114 1.97 13.83 11.87
CA ARG A 114 1.57 12.80 12.85
C ARG A 114 0.34 12.02 12.38
N ARG A 115 -0.62 12.70 11.74
CA ARG A 115 -1.81 12.04 11.19
C ARG A 115 -1.43 11.04 10.10
N LEU A 116 -0.50 11.38 9.21
CA LEU A 116 0.01 10.44 8.19
C LEU A 116 0.56 9.16 8.83
N VAL A 117 1.32 9.25 9.93
CA VAL A 117 1.84 8.07 10.64
C VAL A 117 0.70 7.20 11.21
N VAL A 118 -0.29 7.82 11.86
CA VAL A 118 -1.40 7.10 12.51
C VAL A 118 -2.33 6.46 11.47
N THR A 119 -2.67 7.18 10.41
CA THR A 119 -3.61 6.71 9.38
C THR A 119 -2.97 5.76 8.37
N ASN A 120 -1.67 5.49 8.47
CA ASN A 120 -0.98 4.56 7.58
C ASN A 120 -1.00 3.10 8.07
N TRP A 121 -1.28 2.87 9.36
CA TRP A 121 -1.40 1.53 9.93
C TRP A 121 -2.38 0.59 9.22
N PRO A 122 -3.59 1.02 8.77
CA PRO A 122 -4.47 0.17 7.99
C PRO A 122 -3.79 -0.41 6.74
N ARG A 123 -2.93 0.40 6.09
CA ARG A 123 -2.17 -0.03 4.91
C ARG A 123 -1.03 -0.96 5.27
N THR A 124 -0.28 -0.65 6.33
CA THR A 124 0.81 -1.51 6.83
C THR A 124 0.31 -2.90 7.20
N ILE A 125 -0.78 -2.97 7.97
CA ILE A 125 -1.42 -4.23 8.36
C ILE A 125 -2.03 -4.90 7.13
N GLY A 126 -2.72 -4.15 6.27
CA GLY A 126 -3.39 -4.67 5.08
C GLY A 126 -2.45 -5.34 4.08
N TRP A 127 -1.35 -4.67 3.68
CA TRP A 127 -0.35 -5.27 2.79
C TRP A 127 0.34 -6.47 3.44
N THR A 128 0.64 -6.42 4.74
CA THR A 128 1.23 -7.57 5.46
C THR A 128 0.29 -8.78 5.46
N ALA A 129 -0.99 -8.57 5.77
CA ALA A 129 -2.00 -9.62 5.74
C ALA A 129 -2.18 -10.18 4.31
N ARG A 130 -2.14 -9.33 3.27
CA ARG A 130 -2.19 -9.78 1.88
C ARG A 130 -1.01 -10.65 1.49
N ALA A 131 0.21 -10.32 1.92
CA ALA A 131 1.38 -11.14 1.66
C ALA A 131 1.21 -12.55 2.25
N ILE A 132 0.63 -12.65 3.45
CA ILE A 132 0.31 -13.93 4.08
C ILE A 132 -0.75 -14.68 3.25
N VAL A 133 -1.87 -14.03 2.90
CA VAL A 133 -2.94 -14.65 2.11
C VAL A 133 -2.41 -15.18 0.77
N THR A 134 -1.62 -14.38 0.06
CA THR A 134 -1.06 -14.76 -1.25
C THR A 134 0.02 -15.83 -1.13
N GLY A 135 0.79 -15.84 -0.03
CA GLY A 135 1.71 -16.94 0.31
C GLY A 135 0.98 -18.26 0.60
N VAL A 136 -0.14 -18.21 1.33
CA VAL A 136 -0.99 -19.38 1.56
C VAL A 136 -1.58 -19.88 0.25
N MET A 137 -2.10 -19.00 -0.60
CA MET A 137 -2.59 -19.37 -1.94
C MET A 137 -1.48 -20.03 -2.77
N LEU A 138 -0.24 -19.54 -2.69
CA LEU A 138 0.88 -20.15 -3.40
C LEU A 138 1.18 -21.56 -2.88
N SER A 139 1.13 -21.76 -1.55
CA SER A 139 1.35 -23.08 -0.93
C SER A 139 0.28 -24.11 -1.31
N GLN A 140 -0.94 -23.68 -1.66
CA GLN A 140 -2.01 -24.55 -2.15
C GLN A 140 -1.88 -24.92 -3.64
N ALA A 141 -1.08 -24.14 -4.39
CA ALA A 141 -0.95 -24.28 -5.84
C ALA A 141 0.27 -25.13 -6.26
N ILE A 142 1.11 -25.53 -5.30
CA ILE A 142 2.29 -26.39 -5.46
C ILE A 142 1.90 -27.80 -4.99
#